data_AF-A0AA39YU19-F1
#
_entry.id   AF-A0AA39YU19-F1
#
_cell.length_a   1.000
_cell.length_b   1.000
_cell.length_c   1.000
_cell.angle_alpha   90.00
_cell.angle_beta   90.00
_cell.angle_gamma   90.00
#
_symmetry.space_group_name_H-M   'P 1'
#
loop_
_entity.id
_entity.type
_entity.pdbx_description
1 polymer ?
#
loop_
_entity_poly.entity_id
_entity_poly.type
_entity_poly.pdbx_seq_one_letter_code
_entity_poly.pdbx_strand_id
1 'polypeptide(L)'
;MPAIRGEKSKKKTRRYTRDVDQVYADLRSERHLQLYKETKAEEDLPALGKFYCTECAKWFESNDNLTSHQRGKPHKRRLRQLREEPHTQKESEAAVGLRSDNGTRTNRADKTGLSSAVEGMVVEEMVA
;
A
#
# COMPACT_ATOMS: atom_id res chain seq x y z
N MET A 1 16.85 -11.65 20.55
CA MET A 1 15.48 -11.93 20.04
C MET A 1 14.71 -12.83 21.01
N PRO A 2 13.49 -12.48 21.45
CA PRO A 2 12.71 -13.37 22.30
C PRO A 2 12.34 -14.65 21.54
N ALA A 3 12.51 -15.82 22.15
CA ALA A 3 12.26 -17.12 21.52
C ALA A 3 10.79 -17.26 21.03
N ILE A 4 10.59 -17.77 19.80
CA ILE A 4 9.25 -18.04 19.26
C ILE A 4 8.74 -19.36 19.83
N ARG A 5 8.10 -19.31 21.00
CA ARG A 5 7.50 -20.46 21.68
C ARG A 5 6.08 -20.72 21.18
N GLY A 6 5.93 -21.29 19.97
CA GLY A 6 4.64 -21.73 19.42
C GLY A 6 3.80 -20.66 18.71
N GLU A 7 2.59 -21.03 18.25
CA GLU A 7 1.74 -20.21 17.38
C GLU A 7 1.22 -18.93 18.04
N LYS A 8 0.77 -19.03 19.30
CA LYS A 8 0.33 -17.87 20.10
C LYS A 8 1.43 -16.81 20.26
N SER A 9 2.69 -17.22 20.17
CA SER A 9 3.85 -16.33 20.25
C SER A 9 4.06 -15.53 18.95
N LYS A 10 3.63 -16.05 17.80
CA LYS A 10 3.76 -15.40 16.49
C LYS A 10 2.75 -14.27 16.32
N LYS A 11 1.53 -14.42 16.86
CA LYS A 11 0.44 -13.44 16.76
C LYS A 11 0.58 -12.24 17.72
N LYS A 12 1.67 -12.13 18.49
CA LYS A 12 1.86 -11.02 19.46
C LYS A 12 2.29 -9.74 18.74
N THR A 13 1.77 -8.59 19.20
CA THR A 13 2.04 -7.25 18.64
C THR A 13 3.54 -6.94 18.49
N ARG A 14 4.38 -7.36 19.43
CA ARG A 14 5.84 -7.17 19.37
C ARG A 14 6.54 -7.85 18.17
N ARG A 15 5.84 -8.73 17.44
CA ARG A 15 6.32 -9.45 16.25
C ARG A 15 5.40 -9.24 15.05
N TYR A 16 4.56 -8.22 15.12
CA TYR A 16 3.62 -7.90 14.08
C TYR A 16 4.37 -7.53 12.79
N THR A 17 3.89 -8.12 11.69
CA THR A 17 4.38 -7.87 10.34
C THR A 17 3.44 -6.93 9.63
N ARG A 18 3.89 -6.35 8.52
CA ARG A 18 3.07 -5.45 7.72
C ARG A 18 1.82 -6.16 7.16
N ASP A 19 0.67 -5.49 7.26
CA ASP A 19 -0.60 -6.01 6.76
C ASP A 19 -0.71 -5.89 5.23
N VAL A 20 -1.68 -6.61 4.65
CA VAL A 20 -1.87 -6.71 3.20
C VAL A 20 -2.34 -5.39 2.60
N ASP A 21 -3.24 -4.69 3.29
CA ASP A 21 -3.81 -3.39 2.93
C ASP A 21 -2.73 -2.30 2.87
N GLN A 22 -1.80 -2.27 3.83
CA GLN A 22 -0.67 -1.34 3.83
C GLN A 22 0.28 -1.58 2.65
N VAL A 23 0.52 -2.84 2.30
CA VAL A 23 1.32 -3.21 1.12
C VAL A 23 0.59 -2.81 -0.16
N TYR A 24 -0.73 -2.93 -0.21
CA TYR A 24 -1.51 -2.46 -1.35
C TYR A 24 -1.37 -0.94 -1.54
N ALA A 25 -1.37 -0.16 -0.46
CA ALA A 25 -1.10 1.28 -0.50
C ALA A 25 0.32 1.63 -0.96
N ASP A 26 1.33 0.84 -0.57
CA ASP A 26 2.70 0.97 -1.06
C ASP A 26 2.79 0.77 -2.58
N LEU A 27 2.08 -0.25 -3.10
CA LEU A 27 2.05 -0.55 -4.54
C LEU A 27 1.31 0.54 -5.33
N ARG A 28 0.31 1.19 -4.72
CA ARG A 28 -0.45 2.26 -5.36
C ARG A 28 0.30 3.59 -5.38
N SER A 29 1.16 3.84 -4.39
CA SER A 29 1.83 5.13 -4.23
C SER A 29 3.30 4.98 -3.81
N GLU A 30 4.20 5.43 -4.67
CA GLU A 30 5.64 5.37 -4.42
C GLU A 30 6.04 6.22 -3.20
N ARG A 31 5.35 7.34 -2.98
CA ARG A 31 5.54 8.19 -1.80
C ARG A 31 5.32 7.42 -0.49
N HIS A 32 4.28 6.58 -0.42
CA HIS A 32 3.98 5.81 0.79
C HIS A 32 5.09 4.78 1.08
N LEU A 33 5.62 4.16 0.03
CA LEU A 33 6.75 3.25 0.11
C LEU A 33 8.04 3.96 0.58
N GLN A 34 8.32 5.16 0.07
CA GLN A 34 9.47 5.96 0.48
C GLN A 34 9.39 6.33 1.97
N LEU A 35 8.25 6.87 2.41
CA LEU A 35 8.00 7.19 3.82
C LEU A 35 8.21 5.96 4.72
N TYR A 36 7.76 4.79 4.28
CA TYR A 36 8.00 3.56 5.03
C TYR A 36 9.49 3.22 5.13
N LYS A 37 10.25 3.33 4.03
CA LYS A 37 11.69 3.05 4.05
C LYS A 37 12.42 4.03 4.97
N GLU A 38 12.07 5.31 4.93
CA GLU A 38 12.64 6.35 5.80
C GLU A 38 12.40 6.11 7.29
N THR A 39 11.31 5.42 7.67
CA THR A 39 11.08 5.07 9.09
C THR A 39 12.10 4.09 9.66
N LYS A 40 12.95 3.49 8.81
CA LYS A 40 13.97 2.51 9.19
C LYS A 40 15.36 3.09 8.93
N ALA A 41 16.19 3.13 9.96
CA ALA A 41 17.57 3.58 9.85
C ALA A 41 18.40 2.54 9.08
N GLU A 42 19.01 2.93 7.98
CA GLU A 42 19.72 2.05 7.02
C GLU A 42 20.73 1.10 7.69
N GLU A 43 21.41 1.56 8.74
CA GLU A 43 22.42 0.82 9.50
C GLU A 43 21.87 -0.43 10.21
N ASP A 44 20.60 -0.40 10.62
CA ASP A 44 19.96 -1.50 11.33
C ASP A 44 19.40 -2.58 10.38
N LEU A 45 19.38 -2.31 9.07
CA LEU A 45 18.78 -3.21 8.09
C LEU A 45 19.82 -4.17 7.48
N PRO A 46 19.38 -5.39 7.09
CA PRO A 46 20.20 -6.28 6.29
C PRO A 46 20.67 -5.59 5.01
N ALA A 47 21.98 -5.68 4.73
CA ALA A 47 22.63 -5.11 3.55
C ALA A 47 22.30 -3.62 3.32
N LEU A 48 22.22 -2.83 4.39
CA LEU A 48 21.94 -1.39 4.34
C LEU A 48 20.64 -1.05 3.60
N GLY A 49 19.65 -1.94 3.67
CA GLY A 49 18.37 -1.71 3.01
C GLY A 49 18.46 -1.69 1.47
N LYS A 50 19.42 -2.38 0.86
CA LYS A 50 19.53 -2.44 -0.61
C LYS A 50 18.53 -3.42 -1.24
N PHE A 51 18.32 -4.57 -0.62
CA PHE A 51 17.49 -5.65 -1.19
C PHE A 51 16.16 -5.75 -0.46
N TYR A 52 15.09 -5.21 -1.08
CA TYR A 52 13.75 -5.18 -0.51
C TYR A 52 12.73 -5.87 -1.41
N CYS A 53 11.90 -6.73 -0.84
CA CYS A 53 10.67 -7.19 -1.47
C CYS A 53 9.48 -6.38 -0.93
N THR A 54 8.84 -5.61 -1.81
CA THR A 54 7.68 -4.75 -1.50
C THR A 54 6.47 -5.57 -1.05
N GLU A 55 6.15 -6.63 -1.79
CA GLU A 55 4.95 -7.44 -1.58
C GLU A 55 4.94 -8.20 -0.23
N CYS A 56 6.12 -8.66 0.18
CA CYS A 56 6.32 -9.40 1.43
C CYS A 56 6.85 -8.51 2.56
N ALA A 57 7.10 -7.22 2.30
CA ALA A 57 7.68 -6.25 3.21
C ALA A 57 8.90 -6.77 3.99
N LYS A 58 9.84 -7.40 3.27
CA LYS A 58 11.01 -8.05 3.86
C LYS A 58 12.32 -7.60 3.21
N TRP A 59 13.32 -7.39 4.06
CA TRP A 59 14.69 -7.06 3.69
C TRP A 59 15.56 -8.32 3.62
N PHE A 60 16.49 -8.33 2.67
CA PHE A 60 17.41 -9.43 2.40
C PHE A 60 18.85 -8.94 2.41
N GLU A 61 19.78 -9.87 2.63
CA GLU A 61 21.23 -9.58 2.66
C GLU A 61 21.87 -9.52 1.25
N SER A 62 21.30 -10.20 0.25
CA SER A 62 21.89 -10.30 -1.09
C SER A 62 20.82 -10.36 -2.18
N ASN A 63 21.23 -10.10 -3.43
CA ASN A 63 20.36 -10.20 -4.59
C ASN A 63 19.88 -11.64 -4.84
N ASP A 64 20.76 -12.64 -4.68
CA ASP A 64 20.43 -14.06 -4.86
C ASP A 64 19.35 -14.53 -3.88
N ASN A 65 19.38 -14.02 -2.65
CA ASN A 65 18.35 -14.29 -1.66
C ASN A 65 17.00 -13.66 -2.03
N LEU A 66 17.02 -12.47 -2.63
CA LEU A 66 15.81 -11.81 -3.12
C LEU A 66 15.20 -12.58 -4.31
N THR A 67 16.03 -12.99 -5.27
CA THR A 67 15.54 -13.73 -6.45
C THR A 67 15.04 -15.13 -6.09
N SER A 68 15.72 -15.84 -5.17
CA SER A 68 15.24 -17.12 -4.65
C SER A 68 13.95 -16.97 -3.83
N HIS A 69 13.81 -15.90 -3.05
CA HIS A 69 12.57 -15.57 -2.35
C HIS A 69 11.39 -15.39 -3.31
N GLN A 70 11.58 -14.61 -4.39
CA GLN A 70 10.54 -14.36 -5.40
C GLN A 70 10.05 -15.66 -6.07
N ARG A 71 10.96 -16.62 -6.31
CA ARG A 71 10.60 -17.92 -6.90
C ARG A 71 9.86 -18.83 -5.92
N GLY A 72 9.99 -18.56 -4.62
CA GLY A 72 9.45 -19.37 -3.53
C GLY A 72 7.92 -19.37 -3.43
N LYS A 73 7.39 -20.47 -2.85
CA LYS A 73 5.97 -20.61 -2.50
C LYS A 73 5.40 -19.48 -1.60
N PRO A 74 6.10 -18.98 -0.56
CA PRO A 74 5.50 -17.95 0.32
C PRO A 74 5.22 -16.64 -0.43
N HIS A 75 6.15 -16.23 -1.30
CA HIS A 75 5.99 -15.05 -2.14
C HIS A 75 4.83 -15.22 -3.13
N LYS A 76 4.79 -16.34 -3.84
CA LYS A 76 3.67 -16.67 -4.74
C LYS A 76 2.31 -16.70 -4.03
N ARG A 77 2.26 -17.11 -2.76
CA ARG A 77 1.03 -17.05 -1.95
C ARG A 77 0.65 -15.60 -1.65
N ARG A 78 1.62 -14.74 -1.32
CA ARG A 78 1.37 -13.31 -1.06
C ARG A 78 0.89 -12.58 -2.32
N LEU A 79 1.47 -12.89 -3.48
CA LEU A 79 1.00 -12.40 -4.77
C LEU A 79 -0.46 -12.75 -5.04
N ARG A 80 -0.88 -13.97 -4.71
CA ARG A 80 -2.29 -14.37 -4.85
C ARG A 80 -3.20 -13.56 -3.94
N GLN A 81 -2.79 -13.32 -2.69
CA GLN A 81 -3.53 -12.45 -1.75
C GLN A 81 -3.61 -11.00 -2.22
N LEU A 82 -2.56 -10.46 -2.84
CA LEU A 82 -2.53 -9.07 -3.33
C LEU A 82 -3.35 -8.86 -4.62
N ARG A 83 -3.75 -9.95 -5.31
CA ARG A 83 -4.65 -9.85 -6.47
C ARG A 83 -6.10 -9.61 -6.04
N GLU A 84 -6.45 -10.04 -4.85
CA GLU A 84 -7.76 -9.80 -4.26
C GLU A 84 -7.80 -8.38 -3.70
N GLU A 85 -8.98 -7.74 -3.77
CA GLU A 85 -9.16 -6.41 -3.19
C GLU A 85 -8.96 -6.48 -1.67
N PRO A 86 -8.15 -5.58 -1.07
CA PRO A 86 -7.89 -5.64 0.36
C PRO A 86 -9.16 -5.27 1.14
N HIS A 87 -9.49 -6.11 2.12
CA HIS A 87 -10.64 -5.87 2.99
C HIS A 87 -10.49 -4.56 3.77
N THR A 88 -11.42 -3.62 3.57
CA THR A 88 -11.42 -2.33 4.25
C THR A 88 -12.46 -2.27 5.38
N GLN A 89 -12.23 -1.37 6.36
CA GLN A 89 -13.21 -1.11 7.42
C GLN A 89 -14.59 -0.70 6.87
N LYS A 90 -14.62 0.03 5.75
CA LYS A 90 -15.85 0.48 5.10
C LYS A 90 -16.68 -0.70 4.57
N GLU A 91 -16.03 -1.74 4.06
CA GLU A 91 -16.73 -2.96 3.65
C GLU A 91 -17.35 -3.68 4.84
N SER A 92 -16.67 -3.73 5.98
CA SER A 92 -17.25 -4.29 7.22
C SER A 92 -18.49 -3.52 7.68
N GLU A 93 -18.41 -2.19 7.67
CA GLU A 93 -19.53 -1.33 8.05
C GLU A 93 -20.71 -1.51 7.08
N ALA A 94 -20.43 -1.52 5.77
CA ALA A 94 -21.44 -1.76 4.74
C ALA A 94 -22.12 -3.13 4.87
N ALA A 95 -21.37 -4.17 5.25
CA ALA A 95 -21.90 -5.52 5.50
C ALA A 95 -22.86 -5.56 6.70
N VAL A 96 -22.65 -4.71 7.70
CA VAL A 96 -23.55 -4.53 8.87
C VAL A 96 -24.70 -3.55 8.55
N GLY A 97 -24.70 -2.93 7.37
CA GLY A 97 -25.69 -1.94 6.95
C GLY A 97 -25.41 -0.52 7.42
N LEU A 98 -24.25 -0.26 8.04
CA LEU A 98 -23.73 1.07 8.31
C LEU A 98 -23.06 1.60 7.02
N ARG A 99 -23.77 2.45 6.29
CA ARG A 99 -23.18 3.23 5.19
C ARG A 99 -23.13 4.70 5.58
N SER A 100 -22.01 5.35 5.30
CA SER A 100 -21.91 6.79 5.42
C SER A 100 -22.57 7.43 4.19
N ASP A 101 -23.85 7.79 4.28
CA ASP A 101 -24.57 8.58 3.26
C ASP A 101 -24.12 10.06 3.31
N ASN A 102 -22.81 10.31 3.29
CA ASN A 102 -22.28 11.62 2.98
C ASN A 102 -22.54 11.85 1.49
N GLY A 103 -23.73 12.36 1.17
CA GLY A 103 -24.15 12.62 -0.22
C GLY A 103 -23.10 13.41 -1.00
N THR A 104 -23.20 13.41 -2.33
CA THR A 104 -22.23 14.06 -3.21
C THR A 104 -22.00 15.51 -2.75
N ARG A 105 -20.82 15.77 -2.17
CA ARG A 105 -20.44 17.12 -1.81
C ARG A 105 -20.29 17.88 -3.12
N THR A 106 -21.31 18.66 -3.48
CA THR A 106 -21.19 19.63 -4.58
C THR A 106 -19.97 20.48 -4.28
N ASN A 107 -18.93 20.39 -5.10
CA ASN A 107 -17.79 21.29 -4.96
C ASN A 107 -18.34 22.70 -5.17
N ARG A 108 -17.90 23.67 -4.35
CA ARG A 108 -18.27 25.09 -4.56
C ARG A 108 -17.89 25.59 -5.97
N ALA A 109 -16.94 24.92 -6.62
CA ALA A 109 -16.54 25.16 -8.01
C ALA A 109 -17.63 24.79 -9.05
N ASP A 110 -18.45 23.77 -8.78
CA ASP A 110 -19.58 23.40 -9.66
C ASP A 110 -20.71 24.45 -9.61
N LYS A 111 -20.81 25.22 -8.51
CA LYS A 111 -21.77 26.32 -8.37
C LYS A 111 -21.35 27.61 -9.07
N THR A 112 -20.06 27.78 -9.38
CA THR A 112 -19.53 29.01 -10.02
C THR A 112 -19.28 28.85 -11.51
N GLY A 113 -19.57 27.68 -12.12
CA GLY A 113 -19.49 27.49 -13.57
C GLY A 113 -18.09 27.70 -14.18
N LEU A 114 -17.02 27.57 -13.37
CA LEU A 114 -15.65 27.85 -13.82
C LEU A 114 -15.04 26.68 -14.61
N SER A 115 -15.58 25.47 -14.52
CA SER A 115 -15.05 24.28 -15.20
C SER A 115 -15.27 24.31 -16.71
N SER A 116 -16.38 24.87 -17.19
CA SER A 116 -16.68 24.98 -18.63
C SER A 116 -15.90 26.10 -19.34
N ALA A 117 -15.31 27.05 -18.60
CA ALA A 117 -14.50 28.12 -19.17
C ALA A 117 -13.07 27.66 -19.50
N VAL A 118 -12.52 26.69 -18.75
CA VAL A 118 -11.15 26.21 -18.96
C VAL A 118 -11.07 25.28 -20.18
N GLU A 119 -12.10 24.46 -20.44
CA GLU A 119 -12.15 23.61 -21.63
C GLU A 119 -12.28 24.40 -22.94
N GLY A 120 -12.85 25.61 -22.92
CA GLY A 120 -12.93 26.47 -24.12
C GLY A 120 -11.60 27.09 -24.54
N MET A 121 -10.75 27.48 -23.57
CA MET A 121 -9.46 28.14 -23.86
C MET A 121 -8.42 27.18 -24.44
N VAL A 122 -8.42 25.90 -24.05
CA VAL A 122 -7.42 24.92 -24.55
C VAL A 122 -7.66 24.55 -26.01
N VAL A 123 -8.89 24.67 -26.51
CA VAL A 123 -9.23 24.37 -27.90
C VAL A 123 -8.81 25.51 -28.82
N GLU A 124 -8.85 26.76 -28.36
CA GLU A 124 -8.42 27.93 -29.15
C GLU A 124 -6.89 28.03 -29.29
N GLU A 125 -6.12 27.57 -28.31
CA GLU A 125 -4.64 27.56 -28.35
C GLU A 125 -4.07 26.42 -29.22
N MET A 126 -4.85 25.37 -29.50
CA MET A 126 -4.43 24.22 -30.31
C MET A 126 -4.74 24.36 -31.81
N VAL A 127 -5.52 25.37 -32.24
CA VAL A 127 -5.92 25.56 -33.65
C VAL A 127 -5.34 26.84 -34.27
N ALA A 128 -4.46 27.56 -33.56
CA ALA A 128 -3.73 28.73 -34.04
C ALA A 128 -2.30 28.42 -34.50
#